data_AF-A0A7S0QIN7-F1
#
_entry.id   AF-A0A7S0QIN7-F1
#
_cell.length_a   1.000
_cell.length_b   1.000
_cell.length_c   1.000
_cell.angle_alpha   90.00
_cell.angle_beta   90.00
_cell.angle_gamma   90.00
#
_symmetry.space_group_name_H-M   'P 1'
#
loop_
_entity.id
_entity.type
_entity.pdbx_description
1 polymer ?
#
loop_
_entity_poly.entity_id
_entity_poly.type
_entity_poly.pdbx_seq_one_letter_code
_entity_poly.pdbx_strand_id
1 'polypeptide(L)'
;WEVALRLADAPGRASFRLHRYVEVGVCVRLARGIFHRTRTVTLSPRYLLLNETGLTLLVRQDGGLSMQRLPPARDAQCVAWHWPDTSSRQRRLMRFGLDDSDGADGLEGAAGGVWQQGWSGCVCLGRVGDAAVMIEPRSARPGPVTLDVSVRQVLGSMLCVVSRRESGRPPYMLENLSSSALRVYQAGSPKPVKLLRPYQCVPYAWDVPATRGEGGGAGGGNLLAVEVEGSSPLVCGHYALDRVGEHR
;
A
#
# COMPACT_ATOMS: atom_id res chain seq x y z
N TRP A 1 -26.14 5.37 -7.48
CA TRP A 1 -26.13 4.35 -6.43
C TRP A 1 -25.02 3.37 -6.78
N GLU A 2 -24.19 3.01 -5.82
CA GLU A 2 -22.99 2.22 -6.08
C GLU A 2 -22.95 1.04 -5.10
N VAL A 3 -22.82 -0.16 -5.65
CA VAL A 3 -22.84 -1.41 -4.88
C VAL A 3 -21.64 -2.23 -5.37
N ALA A 4 -20.86 -2.77 -4.44
CA ALA A 4 -19.88 -3.80 -4.79
C ALA A 4 -20.60 -5.16 -4.81
N LEU A 5 -20.59 -5.82 -5.97
CA LEU A 5 -21.13 -7.17 -6.09
C LEU A 5 -20.01 -8.19 -5.89
N ARG A 6 -20.30 -9.23 -5.12
CA ARG A 6 -19.43 -10.42 -5.02
C ARG A 6 -20.01 -11.50 -5.92
N LEU A 7 -19.28 -11.85 -6.96
CA LEU A 7 -19.59 -12.98 -7.81
C LEU A 7 -18.85 -14.21 -7.26
N ALA A 8 -19.56 -15.31 -7.07
CA ALA A 8 -18.98 -16.61 -6.83
C ALA A 8 -18.89 -17.34 -8.17
N ASP A 9 -17.74 -17.91 -8.49
CA ASP A 9 -17.57 -18.71 -9.70
C ASP A 9 -18.49 -19.94 -9.68
N ALA A 10 -19.13 -20.25 -10.81
CA ALA A 10 -19.95 -21.45 -10.92
C ALA A 10 -19.05 -22.69 -10.99
N PRO A 11 -19.40 -23.81 -10.33
CA PRO A 11 -18.54 -24.98 -10.32
C PRO A 11 -18.45 -25.59 -11.72
N GLY A 12 -17.27 -25.47 -12.36
CA GLY A 12 -16.89 -26.35 -13.46
C GLY A 12 -16.84 -27.81 -12.97
N ARG A 13 -17.32 -28.73 -13.81
CA ARG A 13 -17.23 -30.17 -13.53
C ARG A 13 -15.77 -30.54 -13.25
N ALA A 14 -15.51 -31.04 -12.04
CA ALA A 14 -14.25 -31.60 -11.57
C ALA A 14 -13.08 -30.61 -11.31
N SER A 15 -13.19 -29.78 -10.27
CA SER A 15 -12.02 -29.39 -9.47
C SER A 15 -12.44 -28.98 -8.06
N PHE A 16 -11.67 -29.38 -7.05
CA PHE A 16 -11.87 -29.03 -5.65
C PHE A 16 -12.04 -27.50 -5.49
N ARG A 17 -13.12 -27.10 -4.82
CA ARG A 17 -13.69 -25.74 -4.84
C ARG A 17 -12.86 -24.75 -4.02
N LEU A 18 -12.10 -23.89 -4.70
CA LEU A 18 -11.80 -22.55 -4.17
C LEU A 18 -12.84 -21.60 -4.75
N HIS A 19 -13.80 -21.15 -3.93
CA HIS A 19 -14.70 -20.07 -4.33
C HIS A 19 -13.87 -18.80 -4.55
N ARG A 20 -13.55 -18.49 -5.81
CA ARG A 20 -12.95 -17.19 -6.16
C ARG A 20 -14.06 -16.16 -6.10
N TYR A 21 -13.98 -15.27 -5.11
CA TYR A 21 -14.88 -14.14 -5.01
C TYR A 21 -14.31 -12.99 -5.83
N VAL A 22 -15.03 -12.58 -6.87
CA VAL A 22 -14.67 -11.40 -7.66
C VAL A 22 -15.51 -10.22 -7.21
N GLU A 23 -14.84 -9.09 -6.97
CA GLU A 23 -15.50 -7.82 -6.67
C GLU A 23 -15.66 -6.99 -7.93
N VAL A 24 -16.90 -6.57 -8.17
CA VAL A 24 -17.28 -5.79 -9.35
C VAL A 24 -17.78 -4.41 -8.89
N GLY A 25 -17.24 -3.39 -9.53
CA GLY A 25 -17.73 -2.03 -9.48
C GLY A 25 -18.98 -1.86 -10.33
N VAL A 26 -20.01 -1.21 -9.77
CA VAL A 26 -21.26 -0.90 -10.47
C VAL A 26 -21.40 0.61 -10.59
N CYS A 27 -21.55 1.11 -11.82
CA CYS A 27 -21.87 2.50 -12.10
C CYS A 27 -23.17 2.57 -12.90
N VAL A 28 -24.13 3.37 -12.45
CA VAL A 28 -25.41 3.56 -13.17
C VAL A 28 -25.54 5.01 -13.57
N ARG A 29 -25.71 5.24 -14.87
CA ARG A 29 -25.84 6.57 -15.48
C ARG A 29 -27.03 6.59 -16.44
N LEU A 30 -27.59 7.77 -16.70
CA LEU A 30 -28.54 7.92 -17.81
C LEU A 30 -27.80 7.86 -19.14
N ALA A 31 -28.34 7.12 -20.10
CA ALA A 31 -27.83 7.10 -21.46
C ALA A 31 -27.98 8.48 -22.10
N ARG A 32 -27.11 8.79 -23.07
CA ARG A 32 -27.13 10.07 -23.79
C ARG A 32 -28.02 9.99 -25.03
N GLY A 33 -28.41 11.14 -25.56
CA GLY A 33 -29.14 11.26 -26.83
C GLY A 33 -30.58 10.74 -26.76
N ILE A 34 -31.03 10.05 -27.81
CA ILE A 34 -32.42 9.57 -27.95
C ILE A 34 -32.85 8.60 -26.83
N PHE A 35 -31.88 8.01 -26.11
CA PHE A 35 -32.11 7.12 -24.98
C PHE A 35 -32.03 7.82 -23.62
N HIS A 36 -32.26 9.14 -23.52
CA HIS A 36 -32.11 9.92 -22.28
C HIS A 36 -32.89 9.41 -21.05
N ARG A 37 -33.88 8.53 -21.25
CA ARG A 37 -34.65 7.87 -20.17
C ARG A 37 -34.11 6.48 -19.78
N THR A 38 -33.19 5.93 -20.56
CA THR A 38 -32.59 4.62 -20.32
C THR A 38 -31.45 4.73 -19.32
N ARG A 39 -31.36 3.78 -18.38
CA ARG A 39 -30.23 3.67 -17.45
C ARG A 39 -29.18 2.73 -18.04
N THR A 40 -27.98 3.23 -18.27
CA THR A 40 -26.80 2.42 -18.57
C THR A 40 -26.19 1.93 -17.26
N VAL A 41 -26.09 0.61 -17.10
CA VAL A 41 -25.40 -0.03 -15.99
C VAL A 41 -24.05 -0.53 -16.49
N THR A 42 -22.97 0.00 -15.95
CA THR A 42 -21.59 -0.41 -16.26
C THR A 42 -21.06 -1.27 -15.13
N LEU A 43 -20.61 -2.47 -15.47
CA LEU A 43 -19.92 -3.41 -14.58
C LEU A 43 -18.43 -3.41 -14.92
N SER A 44 -17.57 -3.18 -13.94
CA SER A 44 -16.12 -3.14 -14.12
C SER A 44 -15.39 -3.86 -12.97
N PRO A 45 -14.14 -4.33 -13.14
CA PRO A 45 -13.36 -4.84 -12.01
C PRO A 45 -13.29 -3.80 -10.89
N ARG A 46 -13.54 -4.19 -9.63
CA ARG A 46 -13.59 -3.22 -8.53
C ARG A 46 -12.24 -2.55 -8.26
N TYR A 47 -11.13 -3.24 -8.50
CA TYR A 47 -9.78 -2.71 -8.29
C TYR A 47 -8.99 -2.78 -9.59
N LEU A 48 -8.44 -1.64 -10.00
CA LEU A 48 -7.58 -1.49 -11.16
C LEU A 48 -6.22 -0.97 -10.69
N LEU A 49 -5.15 -1.57 -11.16
CA LEU A 49 -3.78 -1.15 -10.87
C LEU A 49 -3.15 -0.58 -12.13
N LEU A 50 -2.54 0.60 -12.02
CA LEU A 50 -1.78 1.24 -13.07
C LEU A 50 -0.36 1.50 -12.55
N ASN A 51 0.64 0.95 -13.24
CA ASN A 51 2.04 1.10 -12.85
C ASN A 51 2.77 2.05 -13.81
N GLU A 52 3.00 3.27 -13.35
CA GLU A 52 3.71 4.33 -14.07
C GLU A 52 5.16 4.47 -13.56
N THR A 53 5.68 3.50 -12.80
CA THR A 53 7.03 3.58 -12.24
C THR A 53 8.15 3.35 -13.25
N GLY A 54 7.83 2.75 -14.42
CA GLY A 54 8.82 2.25 -15.38
C GLY A 54 9.54 0.97 -14.93
N LEU A 55 9.23 0.42 -13.75
CA LEU A 55 9.79 -0.81 -13.20
C LEU A 55 8.72 -1.89 -13.08
N THR A 56 9.09 -3.17 -13.22
CA THR A 56 8.18 -4.26 -12.85
C THR A 56 8.06 -4.31 -11.34
N LEU A 57 6.84 -4.14 -10.84
CA LEU A 57 6.54 -4.24 -9.42
C LEU A 57 6.01 -5.64 -9.08
N LEU A 58 6.20 -6.04 -7.84
CA LEU A 58 5.45 -7.13 -7.23
C LEU A 58 4.34 -6.53 -6.38
N VAL A 59 3.13 -7.10 -6.44
CA VAL A 59 2.01 -6.69 -5.61
C VAL A 59 1.47 -7.86 -4.81
N ARG A 60 1.04 -7.60 -3.57
CA ARG A 60 0.35 -8.59 -2.73
C ARG A 60 -0.63 -7.95 -1.79
N GLN A 61 -1.56 -8.76 -1.31
CA GLN A 61 -2.38 -8.45 -0.14
C GLN A 61 -1.53 -8.50 1.12
N ASP A 62 -1.71 -7.55 2.03
CA ASP A 62 -1.08 -7.56 3.35
C ASP A 62 -1.47 -8.83 4.12
N GLY A 63 -0.49 -9.46 4.79
CA GLY A 63 -0.65 -10.78 5.41
C GLY A 63 -0.83 -11.95 4.43
N GLY A 64 -0.95 -11.70 3.13
CA GLY A 64 -1.10 -12.72 2.10
C GLY A 64 0.24 -13.31 1.63
N LEU A 65 0.20 -14.58 1.21
CA LEU A 65 1.33 -15.29 0.62
C LEU A 65 1.37 -15.19 -0.92
N SER A 66 0.23 -14.92 -1.56
CA SER A 66 0.14 -14.79 -3.01
C SER A 66 0.61 -13.42 -3.46
N MET A 67 1.54 -13.41 -4.42
CA MET A 67 2.04 -12.20 -5.08
C MET A 67 1.84 -12.29 -6.59
N GLN A 68 1.70 -11.13 -7.23
CA GLN A 68 1.55 -11.02 -8.68
C GLN A 68 2.53 -9.98 -9.21
N ARG A 69 3.04 -10.21 -10.43
CA ARG A 69 3.83 -9.21 -11.17
C ARG A 69 2.90 -8.15 -11.75
N LEU A 70 3.23 -6.88 -11.53
CA LEU A 70 2.58 -5.72 -12.10
C LEU A 70 3.58 -5.04 -13.05
N PRO A 71 3.55 -5.36 -14.36
CA PRO A 71 4.47 -4.77 -15.32
C PRO A 71 4.22 -3.26 -15.46
N PRO A 72 5.20 -2.48 -15.96
CA PRO A 72 4.99 -1.10 -16.35
C PRO A 72 3.83 -0.99 -17.34
N ALA A 73 2.98 0.02 -17.16
CA ALA A 73 1.86 0.28 -18.05
C ALA A 73 2.36 0.58 -19.46
N ARG A 74 1.77 -0.10 -20.45
CA ARG A 74 1.87 0.28 -21.86
C ARG A 74 0.59 1.01 -22.21
N ASP A 75 0.68 2.19 -22.82
CA ASP A 75 -0.48 2.98 -23.28
C ASP A 75 -1.57 3.19 -22.20
N ALA A 76 -1.15 3.46 -20.95
CA ALA A 76 -2.03 3.63 -19.79
C ALA A 76 -2.96 2.43 -19.47
N GLN A 77 -2.59 1.22 -19.90
CA GLN A 77 -3.37 0.01 -19.62
C GLN A 77 -3.34 -0.36 -18.14
N CYS A 78 -4.53 -0.51 -17.55
CA CYS A 78 -4.72 -0.97 -16.18
C CYS A 78 -4.80 -2.49 -16.09
N VAL A 79 -4.31 -3.06 -14.99
CA VAL A 79 -4.45 -4.48 -14.64
C VAL A 79 -5.55 -4.65 -13.60
N ALA A 80 -6.50 -5.55 -13.85
CA ALA A 80 -7.53 -5.89 -12.87
C ALA A 80 -6.91 -6.65 -11.69
N TRP A 81 -7.25 -6.22 -10.46
CA TRP A 81 -6.82 -6.89 -9.23
C TRP A 81 -8.00 -7.51 -8.50
N HIS A 82 -7.81 -8.76 -8.07
CA HIS A 82 -8.74 -9.49 -7.24
C HIS A 82 -8.02 -9.94 -5.97
N TRP A 83 -8.64 -9.68 -4.81
CA TRP A 83 -8.05 -10.02 -3.52
C TRP A 83 -8.02 -11.55 -3.33
N PRO A 84 -6.84 -12.16 -3.17
CA PRO A 84 -6.73 -13.61 -3.01
C PRO A 84 -7.46 -14.12 -1.77
N ASP A 85 -7.38 -13.38 -0.65
CA ASP A 85 -8.13 -13.69 0.56
C ASP A 85 -9.26 -12.69 0.78
N THR A 86 -10.48 -13.19 0.63
CA THR A 86 -11.71 -12.43 0.87
C THR A 86 -12.33 -12.71 2.23
N SER A 87 -11.59 -13.19 3.24
CA SER A 87 -12.10 -13.56 4.58
C SER A 87 -11.64 -12.65 5.74
N SER A 88 -10.60 -11.82 5.58
CA SER A 88 -10.08 -10.94 6.65
C SER A 88 -10.59 -9.47 6.64
N ARG A 89 -10.76 -8.78 7.78
CA ARG A 89 -11.15 -7.33 7.78
C ARG A 89 -10.05 -6.39 7.24
N GLN A 90 -8.79 -6.82 7.20
CA GLN A 90 -7.67 -6.05 6.61
C GLN A 90 -7.59 -6.17 5.06
N ARG A 91 -8.73 -6.51 4.45
CA ARG A 91 -8.93 -7.08 3.11
C ARG A 91 -8.48 -6.22 1.92
N ARG A 92 -8.09 -4.96 2.13
CA ARG A 92 -7.81 -3.98 1.05
C ARG A 92 -6.47 -3.28 1.18
N LEU A 93 -5.60 -3.82 2.01
CA LEU A 93 -4.25 -3.33 2.20
C LEU A 93 -3.33 -4.00 1.18
N MET A 94 -2.76 -3.22 0.27
CA MET A 94 -1.83 -3.67 -0.76
C MET A 94 -0.40 -3.30 -0.39
N ARG A 95 0.54 -4.20 -0.64
CA ARG A 95 1.97 -3.93 -0.56
C ARG A 95 2.62 -4.04 -1.94
N PHE A 96 3.65 -3.23 -2.14
CA PHE A 96 4.47 -3.20 -3.34
C PHE A 96 5.88 -3.70 -3.03
N GLY A 97 6.47 -4.46 -3.94
CA GLY A 97 7.86 -4.89 -3.90
C GLY A 97 8.50 -4.64 -5.26
N LEU A 98 9.82 -4.74 -5.32
CA LEU A 98 10.55 -4.72 -6.58
C LEU A 98 10.71 -6.16 -7.09
N ASP A 99 10.51 -6.36 -8.38
CA ASP A 99 10.85 -7.61 -9.05
C ASP A 99 12.35 -7.60 -9.36
N ASP A 100 13.17 -8.12 -8.44
CA ASP A 100 14.63 -8.20 -8.56
C ASP A 100 15.09 -9.49 -9.29
N SER A 101 14.26 -10.05 -10.17
CA SER A 101 14.54 -11.31 -10.90
C SER A 101 15.73 -11.26 -11.89
N ASP A 102 16.42 -10.12 -11.99
CA ASP A 102 17.72 -9.99 -12.65
C ASP A 102 18.90 -10.43 -11.74
N GLY A 103 18.66 -10.73 -10.46
CA GLY A 103 19.61 -11.35 -9.55
C GLY A 103 19.46 -12.86 -9.52
N ALA A 104 20.50 -13.59 -9.89
CA ALA A 104 20.55 -15.05 -9.98
C ALA A 104 20.56 -15.77 -8.61
N ASP A 105 19.61 -15.46 -7.72
CA ASP A 105 19.34 -16.26 -6.52
C ASP A 105 17.82 -16.38 -6.33
N GLY A 106 17.35 -17.58 -6.66
CA GLY A 106 15.94 -17.94 -6.64
C GLY A 106 15.29 -17.82 -5.27
N LEU A 107 13.97 -17.76 -5.32
CA LEU A 107 13.04 -17.92 -4.20
C LEU A 107 13.27 -19.25 -3.45
N GLU A 108 14.31 -19.40 -2.65
CA GLU A 108 14.41 -20.46 -1.64
C GLU A 108 15.13 -19.95 -0.39
N GLY A 109 14.49 -20.13 0.77
CA GLY A 109 15.17 -20.06 2.06
C GLY A 109 15.15 -18.71 2.78
N ALA A 110 14.00 -18.34 3.35
CA ALA A 110 14.02 -17.58 4.59
C ALA A 110 12.93 -18.08 5.55
N ALA A 111 13.20 -19.23 6.16
CA ALA A 111 12.53 -19.62 7.39
C ALA A 111 12.88 -18.58 8.48
N GLY A 112 11.86 -17.92 9.04
CA GLY A 112 11.99 -16.97 10.15
C GLY A 112 12.05 -15.50 9.75
N GLY A 113 10.98 -14.73 10.01
CA GLY A 113 11.00 -13.27 10.17
C GLY A 113 11.27 -12.36 8.95
N VAL A 114 11.91 -12.83 7.88
CA VAL A 114 12.46 -12.00 6.77
C VAL A 114 11.41 -11.61 5.70
N TRP A 115 10.17 -12.14 5.78
CA TRP A 115 9.10 -11.91 4.78
C TRP A 115 8.65 -10.46 4.58
N GLN A 116 9.08 -9.53 5.45
CA GLN A 116 8.81 -8.09 5.31
C GLN A 116 9.92 -7.32 4.57
N GLN A 117 11.13 -7.86 4.45
CA GLN A 117 12.20 -7.22 3.67
C GLN A 117 11.82 -7.21 2.18
N GLY A 118 12.10 -6.12 1.46
CA GLY A 118 11.72 -5.99 0.04
C GLY A 118 10.30 -5.52 -0.23
N TRP A 119 9.49 -5.27 0.80
CA TRP A 119 8.10 -4.82 0.64
C TRP A 119 7.86 -3.47 1.29
N SER A 120 7.01 -2.69 0.65
CA SER A 120 6.55 -1.41 1.17
C SER A 120 5.72 -1.55 2.45
N GLY A 121 5.42 -0.40 3.06
CA GLY A 121 4.20 -0.24 3.85
C GLY A 121 2.94 -0.61 3.05
N CYS A 122 1.79 -0.76 3.72
CA CYS A 122 0.55 -1.14 3.06
C CYS A 122 -0.35 0.06 2.76
N VAL A 123 -0.94 0.08 1.57
CA VAL A 123 -1.85 1.14 1.10
C VAL A 123 -3.28 0.60 1.06
N CYS A 124 -4.23 1.36 1.60
CA CYS A 124 -5.64 0.99 1.55
C CYS A 124 -6.26 1.37 0.19
N LEU A 125 -6.56 0.37 -0.64
CA LEU A 125 -7.24 0.57 -1.92
C LEU A 125 -8.75 0.72 -1.76
N GLY A 126 -9.28 0.46 -0.57
CA GLY A 126 -10.72 0.56 -0.27
C GLY A 126 -11.24 2.00 -0.14
N ARG A 127 -10.35 3.00 -0.11
CA ARG A 127 -10.68 4.42 0.05
C ARG A 127 -9.88 5.24 -0.93
N VAL A 128 -10.46 6.36 -1.38
CA VAL A 128 -9.74 7.37 -2.18
C VAL A 128 -8.71 8.05 -1.27
N GLY A 129 -7.53 8.34 -1.81
CA GLY A 129 -6.49 9.06 -1.10
C GLY A 129 -5.11 8.85 -1.71
N ASP A 130 -4.18 9.65 -1.23
CA ASP A 130 -2.77 9.60 -1.62
C ASP A 130 -1.91 9.09 -0.48
N ALA A 131 -0.88 8.33 -0.83
CA ALA A 131 0.12 7.81 0.07
C ALA A 131 1.49 7.78 -0.59
N ALA A 132 2.53 8.08 0.18
CA ALA A 132 3.90 7.78 -0.20
C ALA A 132 4.37 6.56 0.58
N VAL A 133 4.88 5.56 -0.13
CA VAL A 133 5.43 4.35 0.48
C VAL A 133 6.85 4.10 0.03
N MET A 134 7.61 3.41 0.86
CA MET A 134 9.02 3.16 0.61
C MET A 134 9.28 1.65 0.58
N ILE A 135 10.00 1.20 -0.45
CA ILE A 135 10.50 -0.16 -0.56
C ILE A 135 11.98 -0.14 -0.22
N GLU A 136 12.39 -0.98 0.72
CA GLU A 136 13.80 -1.26 1.00
C GLU A 136 14.21 -2.45 0.10
N PRO A 137 15.06 -2.26 -0.93
CA PRO A 137 15.44 -3.33 -1.85
C PRO A 137 16.06 -4.52 -1.12
N ARG A 138 15.88 -5.72 -1.68
CA ARG A 138 16.55 -6.94 -1.20
C ARG A 138 17.96 -7.09 -1.76
N SER A 139 18.16 -6.55 -2.96
CA SER A 139 19.40 -6.65 -3.75
C SER A 139 20.35 -5.47 -3.50
N ALA A 140 21.55 -5.53 -4.09
CA ALA A 140 22.62 -4.52 -4.01
C ALA A 140 22.28 -3.13 -4.60
N ARG A 141 21.00 -2.84 -4.89
CA ARG A 141 20.58 -1.50 -5.31
C ARG A 141 20.88 -0.49 -4.19
N PRO A 142 21.54 0.64 -4.51
CA PRO A 142 21.85 1.64 -3.49
C PRO A 142 20.58 2.38 -3.08
N GLY A 143 20.13 2.11 -1.86
CA GLY A 143 19.13 2.91 -1.15
C GLY A 143 17.67 2.56 -1.45
N PRO A 144 16.74 3.09 -0.64
CA PRO A 144 15.32 2.79 -0.76
C PRO A 144 14.67 3.42 -2.00
N VAL A 145 13.62 2.77 -2.51
CA VAL A 145 12.78 3.30 -3.59
C VAL A 145 11.50 3.87 -2.99
N THR A 146 11.23 5.15 -3.26
CA THR A 146 9.98 5.82 -2.84
C THR A 146 8.99 5.84 -3.98
N LEU A 147 7.77 5.40 -3.70
CA LEU A 147 6.64 5.35 -4.63
C LEU A 147 5.53 6.28 -4.15
N ASP A 148 4.94 7.00 -5.10
CA ASP A 148 3.68 7.71 -4.89
C ASP A 148 2.53 6.80 -5.33
N VAL A 149 1.54 6.64 -4.45
CA VAL A 149 0.37 5.80 -4.67
C VAL A 149 -0.87 6.67 -4.55
N SER A 150 -1.58 6.82 -5.66
CA SER A 150 -2.82 7.58 -5.75
C SER A 150 -3.98 6.63 -5.99
N VAL A 151 -4.87 6.51 -5.00
CA VAL A 151 -6.12 5.77 -5.14
C VAL A 151 -7.23 6.75 -5.51
N ARG A 152 -7.90 6.50 -6.63
CA ARG A 152 -8.97 7.33 -7.19
C ARG A 152 -10.19 6.47 -7.48
N GLN A 153 -11.36 7.08 -7.47
CA GLN A 153 -12.57 6.43 -7.94
C GLN A 153 -12.83 6.80 -9.40
N VAL A 154 -12.99 5.79 -10.26
CA VAL A 154 -13.34 5.96 -11.67
C VAL A 154 -14.51 5.04 -11.99
N LEU A 155 -15.68 5.64 -12.24
CA LEU A 155 -16.96 4.90 -12.33
C LEU A 155 -17.16 4.05 -11.05
N GLY A 156 -17.43 2.75 -11.20
CA GLY A 156 -17.56 1.81 -10.10
C GLY A 156 -16.23 1.25 -9.57
N SER A 157 -15.09 1.63 -10.15
CA SER A 157 -13.77 1.05 -9.84
C SER A 157 -12.93 1.96 -8.94
N MET A 158 -12.09 1.34 -8.12
CA MET A 158 -10.97 1.97 -7.43
C MET A 158 -9.72 1.81 -8.28
N LEU A 159 -9.24 2.90 -8.88
CA LEU A 159 -8.00 2.95 -9.64
C LEU A 159 -6.84 3.30 -8.71
N CYS A 160 -5.87 2.41 -8.59
CA CYS A 160 -4.62 2.60 -7.87
C CYS A 160 -3.53 2.91 -8.90
N VAL A 161 -3.07 4.16 -8.94
CA VAL A 161 -1.94 4.58 -9.76
C VAL A 161 -0.69 4.58 -8.90
N VAL A 162 0.35 3.90 -9.36
CA VAL A 162 1.64 3.80 -8.69
C VAL A 162 2.69 4.43 -9.59
N SER A 163 3.32 5.51 -9.13
CA SER A 163 4.37 6.21 -9.86
C SER A 163 5.63 6.29 -9.03
N ARG A 164 6.77 6.51 -9.71
CA ARG A 164 8.00 6.82 -8.99
C ARG A 164 7.89 8.26 -8.50
N ARG A 165 8.18 8.50 -7.22
CA ARG A 165 8.16 9.85 -6.68
C ARG A 165 9.20 10.71 -7.41
N GLU A 166 8.77 11.81 -8.03
CA GLU A 166 9.61 12.62 -8.94
C GLU A 166 10.90 13.12 -8.28
N SER A 167 10.83 13.49 -7.00
CA SER A 167 12.00 13.93 -6.25
C SER A 167 12.96 12.79 -5.88
N GLY A 168 12.52 11.54 -5.97
CA GLY A 168 13.21 10.36 -5.44
C GLY A 168 13.37 10.35 -3.91
N ARG A 169 12.93 11.41 -3.23
CA ARG A 169 13.13 11.61 -1.78
C ARG A 169 11.98 10.97 -0.99
N PRO A 170 12.28 10.35 0.16
CA PRO A 170 11.25 9.85 1.07
C PRO A 170 10.34 11.01 1.54
N PRO A 171 9.12 10.71 2.01
CA PRO A 171 8.25 11.72 2.59
C PRO A 171 8.82 12.34 3.87
N TYR A 172 9.66 11.60 4.61
CA TYR A 172 10.29 12.07 5.84
C TYR A 172 11.78 11.68 5.88
N MET A 173 12.59 12.54 6.50
CA MET A 173 13.92 12.22 6.97
C MET A 173 13.90 12.29 8.50
N LEU A 174 14.31 11.22 9.17
CA LEU A 174 14.45 11.21 10.63
C LEU A 174 15.91 11.47 10.98
N GLU A 175 16.14 12.57 11.69
CA GLU A 175 17.46 12.99 12.14
C GLU A 175 17.56 12.82 13.65
N ASN A 176 18.56 12.07 14.09
CA ASN A 176 18.90 11.98 15.50
C ASN A 176 20.14 12.81 15.77
N LEU A 177 19.97 14.03 16.29
CA LEU A 177 21.08 14.90 16.70
C LEU A 177 21.48 14.71 18.16
N SER A 178 20.96 13.67 18.83
CA SER A 178 21.33 13.34 20.21
C SER A 178 22.50 12.36 20.25
N SER A 179 23.12 12.24 21.43
CA SER A 179 24.16 11.24 21.71
C SER A 179 23.61 9.83 21.99
N SER A 180 22.29 9.67 22.04
CA SER A 180 21.63 8.40 22.39
C SER A 180 21.04 7.73 21.16
N ALA A 181 21.06 6.41 21.11
CA ALA A 181 20.34 5.69 20.06
C ALA A 181 18.83 5.74 20.32
N LEU A 182 18.04 5.95 19.27
CA LEU A 182 16.59 6.07 19.33
C LEU A 182 15.92 4.89 18.61
N ARG A 183 14.91 4.32 19.23
CA ARG A 183 14.00 3.34 18.67
C ARG A 183 12.79 4.08 18.10
N VAL A 184 12.55 3.93 16.80
CA VAL A 184 11.45 4.62 16.11
C VAL A 184 10.55 3.63 15.37
N TYR A 185 9.24 3.82 15.50
CA TYR A 185 8.24 2.97 14.84
C TYR A 185 6.90 3.70 14.69
N GLN A 186 6.05 3.25 13.77
CA GLN A 186 4.68 3.74 13.69
C GLN A 186 3.85 3.10 14.82
N ALA A 187 3.22 3.93 15.65
CA ALA A 187 2.36 3.45 16.72
C ALA A 187 1.19 2.63 16.14
N GLY A 188 0.93 1.45 16.72
CA GLY A 188 -0.10 0.52 16.24
C GLY A 188 0.28 -0.28 14.98
N SER A 189 1.49 -0.12 14.45
CA SER A 189 2.01 -0.94 13.34
C SER A 189 2.69 -2.21 13.86
N PRO A 190 2.47 -3.38 13.23
CA PRO A 190 3.16 -4.62 13.58
C PRO A 190 4.58 -4.72 12.97
N LYS A 191 5.04 -3.69 12.25
CA LYS A 191 6.39 -3.68 11.66
C LYS A 191 7.48 -3.53 12.73
N PRO A 192 8.70 -4.02 12.45
CA PRO A 192 9.80 -3.94 13.39
C PRO A 192 10.23 -2.49 13.67
N VAL A 193 10.69 -2.28 14.89
CA VAL A 193 11.29 -1.02 15.33
C VAL A 193 12.56 -0.73 14.53
N LYS A 194 12.68 0.50 14.02
CA LYS A 194 13.90 0.99 13.39
C LYS A 194 14.82 1.59 14.44
N LEU A 195 16.09 1.23 14.40
CA LEU A 195 17.11 1.82 15.27
C LEU A 195 17.79 2.98 14.55
N LEU A 196 17.68 4.17 15.14
CA LEU A 196 18.29 5.40 14.67
C LEU A 196 19.48 5.75 15.55
N ARG A 197 20.70 5.57 15.02
CA ARG A 197 21.93 5.79 15.80
C ARG A 197 22.18 7.27 16.08
N PRO A 198 23.02 7.60 17.09
CA PRO A 198 23.46 8.97 17.32
C PRO A 198 23.99 9.63 16.04
N TYR A 199 23.58 10.87 15.79
CA TYR A 199 23.98 11.71 14.65
C TYR A 199 23.67 11.12 13.28
N GLN A 200 22.69 10.20 13.20
CA GLN A 200 22.27 9.58 11.95
C GLN A 200 21.05 10.28 11.37
N CYS A 201 20.99 10.34 10.04
CA CYS A 201 19.84 10.76 9.25
C CYS A 201 19.37 9.56 8.40
N VAL A 202 18.09 9.17 8.51
CA VAL A 202 17.54 8.03 7.75
C VAL A 202 16.24 8.39 7.04
N PRO A 203 16.01 7.81 5.85
CA PRO A 203 14.73 7.95 5.15
C PRO A 203 13.61 7.21 5.88
N TYR A 204 12.41 7.80 5.91
CA TYR A 204 11.23 7.22 6.55
C TYR A 204 9.96 7.45 5.74
N ALA A 205 9.09 6.44 5.76
CA ALA A 205 7.72 6.50 5.29
C ALA A 205 6.85 5.68 6.23
N TRP A 206 5.57 6.04 6.33
CA TRP A 206 4.62 5.31 7.15
C TRP A 206 4.46 3.86 6.67
N ASP A 207 4.37 2.94 7.63
CA ASP A 207 4.11 1.53 7.34
C ASP A 207 2.66 1.29 6.93
N VAL A 208 1.75 2.05 7.51
CA VAL A 208 0.34 2.10 7.13
C VAL A 208 -0.02 3.58 6.98
N PRO A 209 0.15 4.17 5.79
CA PRO A 209 -0.21 5.57 5.57
C PRO A 209 -1.70 5.80 5.83
N ALA A 210 -2.02 6.81 6.65
CA ALA A 210 -3.39 7.26 6.80
C ALA A 210 -3.83 7.88 5.46
N THR A 211 -4.96 7.41 4.93
CA THR A 211 -5.53 7.97 3.70
C THR A 211 -5.99 9.41 3.96
N ARG A 212 -5.39 10.39 3.28
CA ARG A 212 -5.90 11.77 3.24
C ARG A 212 -7.15 11.81 2.37
N GLY A 213 -8.33 11.74 2.98
CA GLY A 213 -9.61 11.77 2.26
C GLY A 213 -10.84 11.82 3.18
N GLU A 214 -11.45 13.01 3.23
CA GLU A 214 -12.81 13.38 3.68
C GLU A 214 -13.26 13.09 5.13
N GLY A 215 -13.52 14.19 5.86
CA GLY A 215 -14.43 14.23 7.01
C GLY A 215 -13.74 14.24 8.37
N GLY A 216 -13.77 15.40 9.03
CA GLY A 216 -13.28 15.61 10.38
C GLY A 216 -13.91 14.66 11.41
N GLY A 217 -13.21 13.58 11.71
CA GLY A 217 -13.40 12.75 12.88
C GLY A 217 -12.09 12.71 13.65
N ALA A 218 -12.09 13.20 14.88
CA ALA A 218 -10.97 13.08 15.79
C ALA A 218 -10.61 11.60 16.01
N GLY A 219 -9.32 11.26 15.88
CA GLY A 219 -8.72 9.97 16.27
C GLY A 219 -8.42 9.03 15.11
N GLY A 220 -7.19 8.85 14.65
CA GLY A 220 -5.91 9.42 15.01
C GLY A 220 -5.03 9.36 13.77
N GLY A 221 -4.29 10.43 13.49
CA GLY A 221 -3.30 10.44 12.42
C GLY A 221 -2.20 9.41 12.70
N ASN A 222 -1.35 9.17 11.71
CA ASN A 222 -0.17 8.35 11.95
C ASN A 222 0.72 9.01 13.01
N LEU A 223 1.14 8.23 14.00
CA LEU A 223 2.01 8.69 15.07
C LEU A 223 3.34 7.93 15.01
N LEU A 224 4.44 8.67 15.06
CA LEU A 224 5.77 8.14 15.24
C LEU A 224 6.01 8.02 16.75
N ALA A 225 6.18 6.80 17.24
CA ALA A 225 6.67 6.55 18.59
C ALA A 225 8.20 6.63 18.58
N VAL A 226 8.76 7.33 19.57
CA VAL A 226 10.21 7.47 19.76
C VAL A 226 10.57 7.11 21.19
N GLU A 227 11.55 6.23 21.35
CA GLU A 227 12.04 5.74 22.64
C GLU A 227 13.57 5.77 22.64
N VAL A 228 14.22 6.07 23.78
CA VAL A 228 15.68 5.90 23.89
C VAL A 228 16.00 4.41 24.00
N GLU A 229 17.04 3.92 23.34
CA GLU A 229 17.44 2.52 23.49
C GLU A 229 17.92 2.22 24.93
N GLY A 230 17.38 1.16 25.56
CA GLY A 230 17.93 0.60 26.81
C GLY A 230 17.45 1.21 28.15
N SER A 231 16.52 2.16 28.14
CA SER A 231 15.92 2.75 29.36
C SER A 231 14.58 2.10 29.81
N SER A 232 14.03 2.49 30.96
CA SER A 232 12.65 2.21 31.39
C SER A 232 12.25 3.19 32.51
N PRO A 233 11.07 3.86 32.50
CA PRO A 233 10.02 3.82 31.48
C PRO A 233 10.37 4.72 30.29
N LEU A 234 9.88 4.35 29.11
CA LEU A 234 10.54 4.75 27.87
C LEU A 234 9.58 5.12 26.75
N VAL A 235 9.02 6.32 26.83
CA VAL A 235 8.49 6.97 25.64
C VAL A 235 8.96 8.41 25.68
N CYS A 236 9.83 8.79 24.75
CA CYS A 236 10.19 10.20 24.56
C CYS A 236 8.97 10.97 24.07
N GLY A 237 8.12 10.34 23.25
CA GLY A 237 6.85 10.90 22.81
C GLY A 237 6.22 10.16 21.64
N HIS A 238 5.02 10.61 21.28
CA HIS A 238 4.33 10.26 20.04
C HIS A 238 4.16 11.52 19.18
N TYR A 239 4.55 11.47 17.91
CA TYR A 239 4.63 12.65 17.04
C TYR A 239 3.83 12.44 15.75
N ALA A 240 2.93 13.37 15.44
CA ALA A 240 2.15 13.37 14.20
C ALA A 240 2.91 14.09 13.07
N LEU A 241 3.78 13.38 12.35
CA LEU A 241 4.67 13.98 11.34
C LEU A 241 3.92 14.73 10.21
N ASP A 242 2.65 14.39 9.96
CA ASP A 242 1.81 15.05 8.96
C ASP A 242 1.33 16.46 9.39
N ARG A 243 1.61 16.89 10.63
CA ARG A 243 1.18 18.17 11.22
C ARG A 243 2.37 19.01 11.69
N VAL A 244 2.99 19.70 10.74
CA VAL A 244 4.16 20.55 10.99
C VAL A 244 3.81 21.68 11.96
N GLY A 245 4.59 21.83 13.04
CA GLY A 245 4.48 22.94 14.01
C GLY A 245 3.51 22.72 15.17
N GLU A 246 2.82 21.57 15.24
CA GLU A 246 1.89 21.23 16.35
C GLU A 246 2.57 20.49 17.53
N HIS A 247 3.88 20.25 17.46
CA HIS A 247 4.63 19.54 18.50
C HIS A 247 5.28 20.56 19.44
N ARG A 248 4.85 20.60 20.70
CA ARG A 248 5.44 21.40 21.78
C ARG A 248 6.20 20.50 22.74
#